data_AF-A0A386ZJR3-F1
#
_entry.id   AF-A0A386ZJR3-F1
#
_cell.length_a   1.000
_cell.length_b   1.000
_cell.length_c   1.000
_cell.angle_alpha   90.00
_cell.angle_beta   90.00
_cell.angle_gamma   90.00
#
_symmetry.space_group_name_H-M   'P 1'
#
loop_
_entity.id
_entity.type
_entity.pdbx_description
1 polymer ?
#
loop_
_entity_poly.entity_id
_entity_poly.type
_entity_poly.pdbx_seq_one_letter_code
_entity_poly.pdbx_strand_id
1 'polypeptide(L)'
;MNASESPVPPESDLPSLRDPVLVAAFEGWNDAADAASGAVEHLELIWDAQPLAELDSEDYYDYQVNRPTVRQVDGVTREIQWPSAMLSVCSPPGSERDVVLLRGVEPNMRWRSFCNDILEFVEQLGVSTVVILGALLADTPHTRPVPVTGTAYSKEAAERFNLEQTRYEGPTGITGVLQDACVRAGVPAISFWAAVPHYVSQPPNPKAIISLLHRVEDVLDVEVPLGGLPEQAEEWEGAVNEMTAGDEEIAEYVRSLEERGDAEVDINDAMAKIDGDAIAAEFEKYLRRRGRGGFGL
;
A
#
# COMPACT_ATOMS: atom_id res chain seq x y z
N MET A 1 17.18 19.28 -30.66
CA MET A 1 16.54 17.98 -30.96
C MET A 1 17.59 16.92 -30.70
N ASN A 2 17.84 16.60 -29.43
CA ASN A 2 18.49 15.34 -29.09
C ASN A 2 17.35 14.35 -28.88
N ALA A 3 17.47 13.17 -29.48
CA ALA A 3 16.60 12.06 -29.16
C ALA A 3 16.72 11.82 -27.65
N SER A 4 15.58 11.81 -26.97
CA SER A 4 15.44 11.32 -25.61
C SER A 4 15.98 9.89 -25.59
N GLU A 5 17.13 9.68 -24.95
CA GLU A 5 17.48 8.34 -24.47
C GLU A 5 16.37 7.93 -23.50
N SER A 6 15.87 6.69 -23.62
CA SER A 6 14.88 6.17 -22.67
C SER A 6 15.53 6.17 -21.27
N PRO A 7 14.85 6.62 -20.21
CA PRO A 7 15.38 6.52 -18.85
C PRO A 7 15.52 5.07 -18.39
N VAL A 8 14.93 4.12 -19.12
CA VAL A 8 15.05 2.68 -18.87
C VAL A 8 16.33 2.16 -19.53
N PRO A 9 17.24 1.51 -18.76
CA PRO A 9 18.42 0.87 -19.33
C PRO A 9 18.01 -0.21 -20.34
N PRO A 10 18.85 -0.52 -21.33
CA PRO A 10 18.55 -1.58 -22.28
C PRO A 10 18.39 -2.93 -21.56
N GLU A 11 17.50 -3.78 -22.07
CA GLU A 11 17.15 -5.09 -21.49
C GLU A 11 18.37 -5.98 -21.15
N SER A 12 19.49 -5.83 -21.88
CA SER A 12 20.74 -6.56 -21.64
C SER A 12 21.41 -6.24 -20.30
N ASP A 13 21.06 -5.12 -19.67
CA ASP A 13 21.70 -4.61 -18.46
C ASP A 13 20.86 -4.86 -17.21
N LEU A 14 19.64 -5.41 -17.38
CA LEU A 14 18.75 -5.77 -16.28
C LEU A 14 18.98 -7.22 -15.81
N PRO A 15 18.82 -7.49 -14.50
CA PRO A 15 18.94 -8.84 -13.96
C PRO A 15 17.76 -9.72 -14.42
N SER A 16 18.03 -11.01 -14.65
CA SER A 16 16.95 -11.99 -14.80
C SER A 16 16.39 -12.35 -13.43
N LEU A 17 15.08 -12.15 -13.25
CA LEU A 17 14.37 -12.38 -11.99
C LEU A 17 13.43 -13.60 -12.07
N ARG A 18 13.10 -14.17 -10.91
CA ARG A 18 12.24 -15.34 -10.74
C ARG A 18 10.87 -14.88 -10.25
N ASP A 19 9.85 -15.01 -11.10
CA ASP A 19 8.45 -14.65 -10.79
C ASP A 19 8.31 -13.35 -9.96
N PRO A 20 8.88 -12.22 -10.43
CA PRO A 20 9.05 -11.06 -9.59
C PRO A 20 7.73 -10.35 -9.29
N VAL A 21 7.60 -9.84 -8.06
CA VAL A 21 6.52 -8.93 -7.65
C VAL A 21 7.10 -7.55 -7.44
N LEU A 22 6.42 -6.51 -7.95
CA LEU A 22 6.79 -5.13 -7.70
C LEU A 22 5.99 -4.59 -6.51
N VAL A 23 6.65 -4.01 -5.51
CA VAL A 23 6.03 -3.28 -4.39
C VAL A 23 6.41 -1.81 -4.49
N ALA A 24 5.41 -0.94 -4.65
CA ALA A 24 5.60 0.49 -4.87
C ALA A 24 5.03 1.32 -3.71
N ALA A 25 5.74 2.38 -3.33
CA ALA A 25 5.22 3.43 -2.45
C ALA A 25 5.70 4.81 -2.92
N PHE A 26 4.84 5.80 -2.77
CA PHE A 26 5.14 7.18 -3.14
C PHE A 26 4.91 8.12 -1.97
N GLU A 27 5.97 8.83 -1.57
CA GLU A 27 5.93 9.88 -0.56
C GLU A 27 5.00 11.02 -0.98
N GLY A 28 4.54 11.80 -0.01
CA GLY A 28 3.70 12.98 -0.23
C GLY A 28 2.21 12.71 0.03
N TRP A 29 1.34 13.05 -0.92
CA TRP A 29 -0.12 13.03 -0.69
C TRP A 29 -0.67 11.63 -0.39
N ASN A 30 -0.01 10.59 -0.89
CA ASN A 30 -0.45 9.20 -0.78
C ASN A 30 0.09 8.49 0.47
N ASP A 31 0.82 9.18 1.35
CA ASP A 31 1.63 8.54 2.38
C ASP A 31 1.52 9.24 3.74
N ALA A 32 0.36 9.10 4.37
CA ALA A 32 0.15 9.62 5.72
C ALA A 32 1.15 9.01 6.72
N ALA A 33 1.85 9.89 7.45
CA ALA A 33 2.84 9.55 8.47
C ALA A 33 3.96 8.61 7.98
N ASP A 34 4.36 8.75 6.72
CA ASP A 34 5.44 8.01 6.04
C ASP A 34 5.27 6.48 6.16
N ALA A 35 4.03 5.99 6.24
CA ALA A 35 3.75 4.59 6.51
C ALA A 35 4.03 3.67 5.30
N ALA A 36 3.66 4.08 4.09
CA ALA A 36 3.88 3.32 2.87
C ALA A 36 5.34 3.38 2.41
N SER A 37 5.94 4.57 2.37
CA SER A 37 7.37 4.70 2.06
C SER A 37 8.24 4.02 3.11
N GLY A 38 7.89 4.14 4.40
CA GLY A 38 8.55 3.43 5.50
C GLY A 38 8.41 1.91 5.42
N ALA A 39 7.29 1.39 4.91
CA ALA A 39 7.15 -0.05 4.64
C ALA A 39 8.12 -0.50 3.53
N VAL A 40 8.21 0.23 2.41
CA VAL A 40 9.15 -0.13 1.34
C VAL A 40 10.61 0.04 1.80
N GLU A 41 10.94 1.10 2.55
CA GLU A 41 12.27 1.27 3.14
C GLU A 41 12.63 0.12 4.08
N HIS A 42 11.69 -0.35 4.90
CA HIS A 42 11.89 -1.51 5.77
C HIS A 42 12.23 -2.77 4.95
N LEU A 43 11.52 -3.01 3.84
CA LEU A 43 11.82 -4.12 2.92
C LEU A 43 13.21 -3.98 2.28
N GLU A 44 13.58 -2.77 1.87
CA GLU A 44 14.91 -2.48 1.31
C GLU A 44 16.02 -2.85 2.31
N LEU A 45 15.85 -2.47 3.58
CA LEU A 45 16.83 -2.71 4.63
C LEU A 45 16.88 -4.18 5.08
N ILE A 46 15.73 -4.81 5.31
CA ILE A 46 15.67 -6.16 5.87
C ILE A 46 16.09 -7.24 4.87
N TRP A 47 15.91 -7.00 3.57
CA TRP A 47 16.29 -7.91 2.50
C TRP A 47 17.54 -7.48 1.72
N ASP A 48 18.27 -6.45 2.20
CA ASP A 48 19.51 -5.95 1.59
C ASP A 48 19.34 -5.65 0.09
N ALA A 49 18.30 -4.89 -0.24
CA ALA A 49 17.94 -4.60 -1.62
C ALA A 49 19.04 -3.83 -2.35
N GLN A 50 19.33 -4.29 -3.57
CA GLN A 50 20.36 -3.71 -4.41
C GLN A 50 19.73 -2.66 -5.34
N PRO A 51 20.27 -1.42 -5.38
CA PRO A 51 19.86 -0.40 -6.33
C PRO A 51 19.89 -0.92 -7.78
N LEU A 52 18.82 -0.70 -8.53
CA LEU A 52 18.70 -1.13 -9.92
C LEU A 52 18.70 0.06 -10.88
N ALA A 53 17.77 1.00 -10.69
CA ALA A 53 17.59 2.12 -11.59
C ALA A 53 16.96 3.31 -10.87
N GLU A 54 17.16 4.50 -11.41
CA GLU A 54 16.56 5.74 -10.94
C GLU A 54 15.79 6.38 -12.11
N LEU A 55 14.53 6.73 -11.91
CA LEU A 55 13.76 7.50 -12.88
C LEU A 55 14.24 8.96 -12.83
N ASP A 56 14.77 9.46 -13.96
CA ASP A 56 15.35 10.81 -14.03
C ASP A 56 14.34 11.89 -13.60
N SER A 57 14.83 12.81 -12.78
CA SER A 57 14.05 13.73 -11.98
C SER A 57 13.56 14.95 -12.79
N GLU A 58 14.31 15.43 -13.79
CA GLU A 58 14.05 16.75 -14.38
C GLU A 58 12.70 16.87 -15.10
N ASP A 59 12.20 15.78 -15.69
CA ASP A 59 10.94 15.80 -16.44
C ASP A 59 9.69 15.68 -15.56
N TYR A 60 9.85 15.19 -14.33
CA TYR A 60 8.74 14.78 -13.47
C TYR A 60 8.51 15.69 -12.27
N TYR A 61 9.54 16.38 -11.77
CA TYR A 61 9.47 17.13 -10.53
C TYR A 61 9.54 18.65 -10.73
N ASP A 62 8.70 19.37 -9.98
CA ASP A 62 8.85 20.81 -9.78
C ASP A 62 9.74 21.05 -8.56
N TYR A 63 10.98 21.48 -8.79
CA TYR A 63 11.96 21.72 -7.72
C TYR A 63 11.63 22.89 -6.80
N GLN A 64 10.58 23.68 -7.07
CA GLN A 64 10.07 24.64 -6.10
C GLN A 64 9.17 23.98 -5.05
N VAL A 65 8.50 22.89 -5.43
CA VAL A 65 7.67 22.05 -4.55
C VAL A 65 8.55 21.01 -3.86
N ASN A 66 9.26 20.19 -4.64
CA ASN A 66 10.13 19.12 -4.18
C ASN A 66 11.59 19.56 -4.26
N ARG A 67 12.07 20.27 -3.24
CA ARG A 67 13.42 20.85 -3.25
C ARG A 67 14.49 19.77 -3.08
N PRO A 68 15.59 19.80 -3.87
CA PRO A 68 16.75 18.98 -3.60
C PRO A 68 17.34 19.25 -2.23
N THR A 69 17.84 18.21 -1.56
CA THR A 69 18.44 18.31 -0.23
C THR A 69 19.96 18.22 -0.32
N VAL A 70 20.65 18.83 0.65
CA VAL A 70 22.11 18.73 0.77
C VAL A 70 22.45 17.59 1.70
N ARG A 71 23.14 16.58 1.20
CA ARG A 71 23.68 15.47 1.99
C ARG A 71 25.16 15.70 2.26
N GLN A 72 25.59 15.54 3.51
CA GLN A 72 27.02 15.54 3.84
C GLN A 72 27.56 14.12 3.77
N VAL A 73 28.67 13.95 3.05
CA VAL A 73 29.44 12.71 2.97
C VAL A 73 30.76 12.93 3.69
N ASP A 74 31.00 12.11 4.71
CA ASP A 74 32.21 12.11 5.55
C ASP A 74 32.54 13.49 6.17
N GLY A 75 31.53 14.34 6.37
CA GLY A 75 31.67 15.67 6.98
C GLY A 75 32.45 16.69 6.14
N VAL A 76 32.85 16.35 4.91
CA VAL A 76 33.69 17.20 4.05
C VAL A 76 33.06 17.44 2.68
N THR A 77 32.45 16.42 2.09
CA THR A 77 31.86 16.50 0.75
C THR A 77 30.36 16.77 0.87
N ARG A 78 29.86 17.69 0.05
CA ARG A 78 28.42 17.96 -0.07
C ARG A 78 27.94 17.37 -1.38
N GLU A 79 26.95 16.50 -1.30
CA GLU A 79 26.21 15.98 -2.44
C GLU A 79 24.82 16.61 -2.44
N ILE A 80 24.29 16.87 -3.64
CA ILE A 80 22.89 17.28 -3.81
C ILE A 80 22.10 16.01 -4.12
N GLN A 81 21.13 15.71 -3.28
CA GLN A 81 20.17 14.65 -3.52
C GLN A 81 18.93 15.25 -4.17
N TRP A 82 18.66 14.81 -5.40
CA TRP A 82 17.48 15.22 -6.15
C TRP A 82 16.28 14.33 -5.76
N PRO A 83 15.04 14.84 -5.80
CA PRO A 83 13.87 13.99 -5.63
C PRO A 83 13.79 13.01 -6.80
N SER A 84 13.59 11.73 -6.54
CA SER A 84 13.49 10.73 -7.60
C SER A 84 12.61 9.56 -7.18
N ALA A 85 12.38 8.65 -8.12
CA ALA A 85 11.80 7.35 -7.86
C ALA A 85 12.83 6.26 -8.19
N MET A 86 13.19 5.49 -7.17
CA MET A 86 14.25 4.50 -7.21
C MET A 86 13.65 3.11 -7.30
N LEU A 87 14.18 2.31 -8.23
CA LEU A 87 13.97 0.88 -8.28
C LEU A 87 15.15 0.17 -7.59
N SER A 88 14.84 -0.76 -6.71
CA SER A 88 15.79 -1.70 -6.12
C SER A 88 15.27 -3.13 -6.24
N VAL A 89 16.16 -4.12 -6.15
CA VAL A 89 15.81 -5.54 -6.27
C VAL A 89 16.34 -6.33 -5.09
N CYS A 90 15.55 -7.27 -4.60
CA CYS A 90 15.97 -8.18 -3.53
C CYS A 90 15.37 -9.58 -3.74
N SER A 91 15.97 -10.55 -3.05
CA SER A 91 15.51 -11.94 -3.04
C SER A 91 15.27 -12.35 -1.59
N PRO A 92 14.03 -12.25 -1.08
CA PRO A 92 13.73 -12.60 0.30
C PRO A 92 14.19 -14.02 0.66
N PRO A 93 14.80 -14.25 1.83
CA PRO A 93 15.25 -15.58 2.23
C PRO A 93 14.10 -16.60 2.25
N GLY A 94 14.27 -17.72 1.57
CA GLY A 94 13.25 -18.78 1.49
C GLY A 94 12.14 -18.51 0.47
N SER A 95 12.18 -17.40 -0.26
CA SER A 95 11.25 -17.09 -1.34
C SER A 95 11.67 -17.71 -2.67
N GLU A 96 10.68 -18.23 -3.40
CA GLU A 96 10.81 -18.61 -4.82
C GLU A 96 10.68 -17.39 -5.76
N ARG A 97 10.30 -16.24 -5.21
CA ARG A 97 10.06 -14.97 -5.91
C ARG A 97 11.12 -13.94 -5.58
N ASP A 98 11.54 -13.19 -6.58
CA ASP A 98 12.29 -11.96 -6.39
C ASP A 98 11.32 -10.77 -6.19
N VAL A 99 11.79 -9.70 -5.56
CA VAL A 99 10.97 -8.51 -5.28
C VAL A 99 11.65 -7.28 -5.86
N VAL A 100 10.89 -6.55 -6.67
CA VAL A 100 11.27 -5.22 -7.17
C VAL A 100 10.61 -4.20 -6.26
N LEU A 101 11.40 -3.32 -5.66
CA LEU A 101 10.90 -2.27 -4.78
C LEU A 101 10.99 -0.95 -5.54
N LEU A 102 9.90 -0.18 -5.53
CA LEU A 102 9.83 1.16 -6.10
C LEU A 102 9.48 2.15 -4.99
N ARG A 103 10.41 3.04 -4.64
CA ARG A 103 10.18 4.08 -3.64
C ARG A 103 10.60 5.43 -4.18
N GLY A 104 9.78 6.45 -3.94
CA GLY A 104 10.14 7.80 -4.36
C GLY A 104 9.10 8.84 -4.03
N VAL A 105 9.37 10.06 -4.46
CA VAL A 105 8.42 11.17 -4.32
C VAL A 105 7.38 11.10 -5.44
N GLU A 106 6.11 11.39 -5.13
CA GLU A 106 5.08 11.57 -6.15
C GLU A 106 5.49 12.63 -7.18
N PRO A 107 5.48 12.32 -8.50
CA PRO A 107 5.83 13.28 -9.54
C PRO A 107 4.85 14.45 -9.56
N ASN A 108 5.29 15.66 -9.92
CA ASN A 108 4.40 16.83 -10.03
C ASN A 108 3.72 16.91 -11.41
N MET A 109 4.34 16.35 -12.44
CA MET A 109 3.88 16.46 -13.81
C MET A 109 4.14 15.18 -14.62
N ARG A 110 3.56 15.12 -15.82
CA ARG A 110 3.73 14.01 -16.78
C ARG A 110 3.44 12.60 -16.24
N TRP A 111 2.47 12.46 -15.33
CA TRP A 111 2.11 11.17 -14.71
C TRP A 111 1.90 10.02 -15.71
N ARG A 112 1.35 10.29 -16.89
CA ARG A 112 1.20 9.29 -17.95
C ARG A 112 2.53 8.75 -18.46
N SER A 113 3.52 9.62 -18.68
CA SER A 113 4.86 9.21 -19.09
C SER A 113 5.56 8.49 -17.95
N PHE A 114 5.49 9.03 -16.73
CA PHE A 114 6.06 8.39 -15.54
C PHE A 114 5.55 6.96 -15.32
N CYS A 115 4.24 6.74 -15.45
CA CYS A 115 3.66 5.40 -15.34
C CYS A 115 4.08 4.49 -16.50
N ASN A 116 4.24 5.03 -17.71
CA ASN A 116 4.72 4.25 -18.86
C ASN A 116 6.17 3.79 -18.66
N ASP A 117 7.05 4.64 -18.11
CA ASP A 117 8.44 4.27 -17.83
C ASP A 117 8.49 3.16 -16.77
N ILE A 118 7.66 3.24 -15.72
CA ILE A 118 7.52 2.15 -14.74
C ILE A 118 6.99 0.88 -15.40
N LEU A 119 6.02 0.99 -16.31
CA LEU A 119 5.49 -0.18 -17.04
C LEU A 119 6.54 -0.83 -17.94
N GLU A 120 7.45 -0.05 -18.51
CA GLU A 120 8.57 -0.58 -19.29
C GLU A 120 9.51 -1.41 -18.39
N PHE A 121 9.80 -0.96 -17.16
CA PHE A 121 10.51 -1.79 -16.18
C PHE A 121 9.73 -3.05 -15.79
N VAL A 122 8.42 -2.93 -15.55
CA VAL A 122 7.54 -4.07 -15.24
C VAL A 122 7.58 -5.13 -16.34
N GLU A 123 7.56 -4.71 -17.61
CA GLU A 123 7.66 -5.61 -18.76
C GLU A 123 9.05 -6.24 -18.87
N GLN A 124 10.11 -5.44 -18.85
CA GLN A 124 11.49 -5.94 -19.04
C GLN A 124 11.95 -6.85 -17.89
N LEU A 125 11.53 -6.59 -16.66
CA LEU A 125 11.82 -7.43 -15.49
C LEU A 125 10.90 -8.64 -15.37
N GLY A 126 9.83 -8.72 -16.18
CA GLY A 126 8.87 -9.82 -16.14
C GLY A 126 8.02 -9.85 -14.86
N VAL A 127 7.68 -8.68 -14.31
CA VAL A 127 6.87 -8.54 -13.09
C VAL A 127 5.48 -9.15 -13.27
N SER A 128 5.14 -10.11 -12.42
CA SER A 128 3.87 -10.86 -12.49
C SER A 128 2.73 -10.19 -11.74
N THR A 129 3.03 -9.34 -10.75
CA THR A 129 2.03 -8.59 -9.96
C THR A 129 2.65 -7.31 -9.43
N VAL A 130 1.86 -6.22 -9.40
CA VAL A 130 2.21 -4.94 -8.81
C VAL A 130 1.38 -4.70 -7.55
N VAL A 131 2.04 -4.38 -6.44
CA VAL A 131 1.45 -4.02 -5.16
C VAL A 131 1.78 -2.57 -4.87
N ILE A 132 0.76 -1.72 -4.67
CA ILE A 132 0.93 -0.29 -4.42
C ILE A 132 0.50 0.00 -2.99
N LEU A 133 1.39 0.52 -2.17
CA LEU A 133 1.13 0.88 -0.79
C LEU A 133 0.81 2.37 -0.69
N GLY A 134 -0.14 2.70 0.15
CA GLY A 134 -0.51 4.06 0.51
C GLY A 134 -0.99 4.14 1.95
N ALA A 135 -1.11 5.35 2.44
CA ALA A 135 -1.69 5.65 3.74
C ALA A 135 -2.45 6.98 3.67
N LEU A 136 -3.55 7.06 4.41
CA LEU A 136 -4.41 8.25 4.45
C LEU A 136 -4.80 8.58 5.87
N LEU A 137 -5.12 9.85 6.12
CA LEU A 137 -5.68 10.28 7.40
C LEU A 137 -7.16 9.90 7.48
N ALA A 138 -7.56 9.28 8.59
CA ALA A 138 -8.91 8.75 8.80
C ALA A 138 -9.39 8.96 10.24
N ASP A 139 -10.72 8.83 10.41
CA ASP A 139 -11.40 8.75 11.70
C ASP A 139 -11.25 7.35 12.30
N THR A 140 -10.06 7.03 12.80
CA THR A 140 -9.74 5.74 13.42
C THR A 140 -8.98 5.92 14.75
N PRO A 141 -9.25 5.10 15.77
CA PRO A 141 -8.56 5.22 17.05
C PRO A 141 -7.16 4.57 16.99
N HIS A 142 -6.14 5.24 17.52
CA HIS A 142 -4.77 4.71 17.61
C HIS A 142 -4.66 3.47 18.51
N THR A 143 -5.64 3.26 19.41
CA THR A 143 -5.74 2.15 20.38
C THR A 143 -6.33 0.85 19.81
N ARG A 144 -6.62 0.79 18.50
CA ARG A 144 -7.12 -0.41 17.80
C ARG A 144 -6.19 -0.80 16.65
N PRO A 145 -6.29 -2.02 16.10
CA PRO A 145 -5.54 -2.40 14.90
C PRO A 145 -5.80 -1.41 13.75
N VAL A 146 -4.77 -1.11 12.95
CA VAL A 146 -4.88 -0.16 11.85
C VAL A 146 -5.72 -0.77 10.73
N PRO A 147 -6.86 -0.16 10.36
CA PRO A 147 -7.64 -0.62 9.22
C PRO A 147 -6.84 -0.47 7.92
N VAL A 148 -6.82 -1.52 7.10
CA VAL A 148 -6.23 -1.47 5.77
C VAL A 148 -7.31 -1.79 4.75
N THR A 149 -7.58 -0.83 3.87
CA THR A 149 -8.51 -0.97 2.74
C THR A 149 -7.73 -1.10 1.44
N GLY A 150 -8.39 -1.38 0.32
CA GLY A 150 -7.67 -1.52 -0.93
C GLY A 150 -8.54 -1.75 -2.14
N THR A 151 -7.89 -1.81 -3.30
CA THR A 151 -8.51 -2.09 -4.60
C THR A 151 -7.72 -3.15 -5.32
N ALA A 152 -8.39 -3.99 -6.11
CA ALA A 152 -7.75 -5.02 -6.91
C ALA A 152 -8.22 -4.99 -8.37
N TYR A 153 -7.39 -5.57 -9.24
CA TYR A 153 -7.64 -5.69 -10.69
C TYR A 153 -8.82 -6.61 -11.06
N SER A 154 -9.33 -7.42 -10.12
CA SER A 154 -10.47 -8.32 -10.34
C SER A 154 -11.25 -8.55 -9.04
N LYS A 155 -12.49 -9.03 -9.17
CA LYS A 155 -13.34 -9.36 -8.01
C LYS A 155 -12.76 -10.53 -7.22
N GLU A 156 -12.23 -11.53 -7.92
CA GLU A 156 -11.61 -12.72 -7.34
C GLU A 156 -10.35 -12.35 -6.55
N ALA A 157 -9.55 -11.41 -7.05
CA ALA A 157 -8.41 -10.89 -6.31
C ALA A 157 -8.86 -10.09 -5.06
N ALA A 158 -9.91 -9.27 -5.18
CA ALA A 158 -10.45 -8.55 -4.02
C ALA A 158 -10.92 -9.52 -2.92
N GLU A 159 -11.61 -10.61 -3.28
CA GLU A 159 -12.01 -11.65 -2.33
C GLU A 159 -10.80 -12.37 -1.73
N ARG A 160 -9.80 -12.74 -2.56
CA ARG A 160 -8.57 -13.41 -2.11
C ARG A 160 -7.79 -12.60 -1.06
N PHE A 161 -7.69 -11.29 -1.24
CA PHE A 161 -6.94 -10.40 -0.33
C PHE A 161 -7.81 -9.74 0.74
N ASN A 162 -9.06 -10.18 0.88
CA ASN A 162 -10.05 -9.63 1.81
C ASN A 162 -10.17 -8.10 1.71
N LEU A 163 -10.26 -7.61 0.47
CA LEU A 163 -10.38 -6.19 0.17
C LEU A 163 -11.85 -5.80 0.01
N GLU A 164 -12.28 -4.85 0.83
CA GLU A 164 -13.59 -4.25 0.66
C GLU A 164 -13.65 -3.46 -0.65
N GLN A 165 -14.72 -3.66 -1.43
CA GLN A 165 -14.93 -2.89 -2.65
C GLN A 165 -15.27 -1.44 -2.31
N THR A 166 -14.28 -0.55 -2.45
CA THR A 166 -14.54 0.89 -2.40
C THR A 166 -15.36 1.35 -3.61
N ARG A 167 -16.35 2.21 -3.37
CA ARG A 167 -17.14 2.90 -4.41
C ARG A 167 -16.72 4.36 -4.56
N TYR A 168 -15.51 4.70 -4.11
CA TYR A 168 -15.00 6.06 -4.10
C TYR A 168 -14.95 6.65 -5.51
N GLU A 169 -15.44 7.89 -5.64
CA GLU A 169 -15.31 8.72 -6.83
C GLU A 169 -14.80 10.09 -6.38
N GLY A 170 -13.63 10.50 -6.87
CA GLY A 170 -12.98 11.74 -6.46
C GLY A 170 -11.54 11.86 -6.98
N PRO A 171 -10.79 12.87 -6.51
CA PRO A 171 -9.38 13.03 -6.84
C PRO A 171 -8.56 11.79 -6.49
N THR A 172 -7.51 11.53 -7.28
CA THR A 172 -6.57 10.44 -7.06
C THR A 172 -5.13 10.94 -7.22
N GLY A 173 -4.19 10.25 -6.59
CA GLY A 173 -2.75 10.50 -6.72
C GLY A 173 -2.12 9.56 -7.75
N ILE A 174 -0.78 9.60 -7.81
CA ILE A 174 0.01 8.74 -8.70
C ILE A 174 -0.25 7.26 -8.46
N THR A 175 -0.55 6.86 -7.23
CA THR A 175 -0.87 5.47 -6.86
C THR A 175 -2.05 4.91 -7.66
N GLY A 176 -3.16 5.66 -7.74
CA GLY A 176 -4.33 5.27 -8.52
C GLY A 176 -4.09 5.32 -10.02
N VAL A 177 -3.29 6.28 -10.49
CA VAL A 177 -2.92 6.38 -11.92
C VAL A 177 -2.02 5.21 -12.35
N LEU A 178 -1.04 4.83 -11.53
CA LEU A 178 -0.19 3.68 -11.78
C LEU A 178 -1.00 2.38 -11.77
N GLN A 179 -1.92 2.23 -10.81
CA GLN A 179 -2.80 1.06 -10.77
C GLN A 179 -3.65 0.93 -12.04
N ASP A 180 -4.30 2.02 -12.49
CA ASP A 180 -5.07 2.03 -13.74
C ASP A 180 -4.19 1.72 -14.95
N ALA A 181 -2.97 2.26 -14.99
CA ALA A 181 -2.00 1.99 -16.06
C ALA A 181 -1.62 0.50 -16.13
N CYS A 182 -1.30 -0.13 -14.99
CA CYS A 182 -1.01 -1.56 -14.91
C CYS A 182 -2.20 -2.42 -15.37
N VAL A 183 -3.40 -2.15 -14.86
CA VAL A 183 -4.60 -2.91 -15.23
C VAL A 183 -4.89 -2.80 -16.73
N ARG A 184 -4.73 -1.61 -17.32
CA ARG A 184 -4.91 -1.40 -18.77
C ARG A 184 -3.85 -2.11 -19.60
N ALA A 185 -2.63 -2.23 -19.09
CA ALA A 185 -1.55 -2.99 -19.71
C ALA A 185 -1.71 -4.51 -19.53
N GLY A 186 -2.70 -4.97 -18.76
CA GLY A 186 -2.92 -6.38 -18.47
C GLY A 186 -2.04 -6.93 -17.35
N VAL A 187 -1.36 -6.06 -16.60
CA VAL A 187 -0.54 -6.42 -15.43
C VAL A 187 -1.43 -6.43 -14.18
N PRO A 188 -1.53 -7.56 -13.45
CA PRO A 188 -2.25 -7.62 -12.18
C PRO A 188 -1.73 -6.55 -11.20
N ALA A 189 -2.61 -5.69 -10.71
CA ALA A 189 -2.26 -4.62 -9.77
C ALA A 189 -3.25 -4.50 -8.61
N ILE A 190 -2.71 -4.35 -7.40
CA ILE A 190 -3.46 -4.25 -6.14
C ILE A 190 -2.93 -3.03 -5.40
N SER A 191 -3.81 -2.31 -4.71
CA SER A 191 -3.40 -1.25 -3.78
C SER A 191 -3.90 -1.51 -2.37
N PHE A 192 -3.09 -1.16 -1.37
CA PHE A 192 -3.42 -1.22 0.05
C PHE A 192 -3.24 0.16 0.69
N TRP A 193 -4.21 0.56 1.51
CA TRP A 193 -4.28 1.88 2.14
C TRP A 193 -4.47 1.74 3.64
N ALA A 194 -3.45 2.10 4.41
CA ALA A 194 -3.52 2.15 5.86
C ALA A 194 -4.24 3.44 6.33
N ALA A 195 -5.21 3.26 7.21
CA ALA A 195 -5.94 4.36 7.85
C ALA A 195 -5.17 4.86 9.07
N VAL A 196 -4.53 6.03 8.97
CA VAL A 196 -3.78 6.67 10.04
C VAL A 196 -4.69 7.65 10.80
N PRO A 197 -4.72 7.63 12.15
CA PRO A 197 -5.51 8.59 12.93
C PRO A 197 -5.14 10.04 12.59
N HIS A 198 -6.11 10.86 12.18
CA HIS A 198 -5.82 12.24 11.73
C HIS A 198 -5.19 13.14 12.80
N TYR A 199 -5.48 12.88 14.07
CA TYR A 199 -4.96 13.63 15.22
C TYR A 199 -3.52 13.22 15.60
N VAL A 200 -2.98 12.15 15.00
CA VAL A 200 -1.56 11.78 15.08
C VAL A 200 -1.00 11.48 13.69
N SER A 201 -0.77 12.56 12.95
CA SER A 201 -0.27 12.50 11.57
C SER A 201 1.25 12.69 11.45
N GLN A 202 1.96 12.88 12.56
CA GLN A 202 3.42 13.06 12.53
C GLN A 202 4.12 11.74 12.18
N PRO A 203 4.99 11.73 11.15
CA PRO A 203 5.77 10.55 10.82
C PRO A 203 6.88 10.28 11.86
N PRO A 204 7.34 9.02 12.00
CA PRO A 204 6.77 7.82 11.39
C PRO A 204 5.59 7.24 12.20
N ASN A 205 4.73 6.44 11.56
CA ASN A 205 3.74 5.60 12.24
C ASN A 205 4.07 4.09 12.09
N PRO A 206 4.79 3.49 13.07
CA PRO A 206 5.20 2.09 13.00
C PRO A 206 4.04 1.10 12.92
N LYS A 207 2.89 1.42 13.55
CA LYS A 207 1.70 0.56 13.54
C LYS A 207 1.09 0.44 12.14
N ALA A 208 1.07 1.55 11.41
CA ALA A 208 0.63 1.57 10.01
C ALA A 208 1.64 0.86 9.09
N ILE A 209 2.94 1.05 9.31
CA ILE A 209 4.01 0.34 8.59
C ILE A 209 3.83 -1.18 8.73
N ILE A 210 3.73 -1.71 9.96
CA ILE A 210 3.52 -3.14 10.23
C ILE A 210 2.28 -3.66 9.50
N SER A 211 1.19 -2.90 9.53
CA SER A 211 -0.08 -3.33 8.92
C SER A 211 0.01 -3.41 7.40
N LEU A 212 0.78 -2.53 6.76
CA LEU A 212 1.08 -2.61 5.32
C LEU A 212 2.02 -3.76 4.99
N LEU A 213 3.04 -4.01 5.83
CA LEU A 213 3.96 -5.14 5.66
C LEU A 213 3.22 -6.49 5.71
N HIS A 214 2.28 -6.68 6.63
CA HIS A 214 1.44 -7.88 6.65
C HIS A 214 0.63 -8.06 5.35
N ARG A 215 0.19 -6.97 4.70
CA ARG A 215 -0.47 -7.08 3.39
C ARG A 215 0.49 -7.46 2.27
N VAL A 216 1.74 -7.04 2.37
CA VAL A 216 2.80 -7.49 1.45
C VAL A 216 3.06 -8.99 1.66
N GLU A 217 3.12 -9.48 2.90
CA GLU A 217 3.22 -10.91 3.20
C GLU A 217 2.08 -11.71 2.56
N ASP A 218 0.83 -11.25 2.70
CA ASP A 218 -0.36 -11.88 2.10
C ASP A 218 -0.22 -12.06 0.57
N VAL A 219 0.43 -11.12 -0.11
CA VAL A 219 0.64 -11.16 -1.57
C VAL A 219 1.86 -11.99 -1.96
N LEU A 220 2.96 -11.86 -1.24
CA LEU A 220 4.21 -12.54 -1.55
C LEU A 220 4.22 -14.01 -1.10
N ASP A 221 3.35 -14.38 -0.15
CA ASP A 221 3.37 -15.68 0.55
C ASP A 221 4.75 -15.94 1.21
N VAL A 222 5.34 -14.88 1.75
CA VAL A 222 6.67 -14.87 2.39
C VAL A 222 6.59 -14.03 3.65
N GLU A 223 7.14 -14.55 4.75
CA GLU A 223 7.27 -13.83 6.01
C GLU A 223 8.23 -12.64 5.87
N VAL A 224 7.80 -11.47 6.28
CA VAL A 224 8.58 -10.23 6.35
C VAL A 224 9.06 -10.06 7.79
N PRO A 225 10.36 -10.17 8.08
CA PRO A 225 10.85 -9.94 9.43
C PRO A 225 10.60 -8.49 9.86
N LEU A 226 9.76 -8.28 10.88
CA LEU A 226 9.39 -6.93 11.34
C LEU A 226 10.51 -6.22 12.13
N GLY A 227 11.56 -6.94 12.52
CA GLY A 227 12.68 -6.36 13.28
C GLY A 227 12.21 -5.66 14.56
N GLY A 228 12.65 -4.41 14.76
CA GLY A 228 12.28 -3.59 15.91
C GLY A 228 10.95 -2.83 15.77
N LEU A 229 10.22 -3.00 14.66
CA LEU A 229 8.95 -2.27 14.46
C LEU A 229 7.91 -2.53 15.56
N PRO A 230 7.73 -3.76 16.11
CA PRO A 230 6.76 -3.99 17.16
C PRO A 230 7.05 -3.20 18.44
N GLU A 231 8.32 -3.13 18.85
CA GLU A 231 8.75 -2.33 20.00
C GLU A 231 8.52 -0.83 19.75
N GLN A 232 8.85 -0.35 18.55
CA GLN A 232 8.59 1.04 18.15
C GLN A 232 7.08 1.37 18.12
N ALA A 233 6.23 0.41 17.73
CA ALA A 233 4.79 0.59 17.72
C ALA A 233 4.21 0.68 19.14
N GLU A 234 4.72 -0.13 20.09
CA GLU A 234 4.34 -0.03 21.50
C GLU A 234 4.78 1.30 22.12
N GLU A 235 6.01 1.74 21.86
CA GLU A 235 6.51 3.04 22.32
C GLU A 235 5.70 4.21 21.75
N TRP A 236 5.41 4.16 20.44
CA TRP A 236 4.58 5.14 19.76
C TRP A 236 3.17 5.20 20.36
N GLU A 237 2.53 4.05 20.56
CA GLU A 237 1.17 3.98 21.13
C GLU A 237 1.17 4.51 22.57
N GLY A 238 2.19 4.22 23.37
CA GLY A 238 2.38 4.79 24.71
C GLY A 238 2.48 6.32 24.69
N ALA A 239 3.31 6.87 23.81
CA ALA A 239 3.48 8.32 23.68
C ALA A 239 2.18 9.02 23.24
N VAL A 240 1.42 8.42 22.32
CA VAL A 240 0.11 8.96 21.90
C VAL A 240 -0.92 8.90 23.02
N ASN A 241 -0.96 7.80 23.78
CA ASN A 241 -1.84 7.68 24.94
C ASN A 241 -1.56 8.78 25.97
N GLU A 242 -0.30 9.07 26.27
CA GLU A 242 0.07 10.15 27.19
C GLU A 242 -0.34 11.53 26.65
N MET A 243 -0.13 11.77 25.36
CA MET A 243 -0.52 13.03 24.71
C MET A 243 -2.04 13.24 24.75
N THR A 244 -2.82 12.21 24.43
CA THR A 244 -4.29 12.29 24.38
C THR A 244 -4.91 12.33 25.77
N ALA A 245 -4.30 11.71 26.79
CA ALA A 245 -4.78 11.77 28.17
C ALA A 245 -4.70 13.18 28.79
N GLY A 246 -3.86 14.06 28.25
CA GLY A 246 -3.75 15.46 28.68
C GLY A 246 -4.88 16.36 28.17
N ASP A 247 -5.70 15.89 27.24
CA ASP A 247 -6.76 16.65 26.58
C ASP A 247 -8.09 15.87 26.62
N GLU A 248 -9.03 16.34 27.45
CA GLU A 248 -10.33 15.69 27.66
C GLU A 248 -11.17 15.61 26.38
N GLU A 249 -11.07 16.61 25.50
CA GLU A 249 -11.82 16.64 24.23
C GLU A 249 -11.30 15.56 23.28
N ILE A 250 -9.97 15.41 23.18
CA ILE A 250 -9.36 14.37 22.36
C ILE A 250 -9.65 12.98 22.95
N ALA A 251 -9.58 12.82 24.27
CA ALA A 251 -9.88 11.55 24.93
C ALA A 251 -11.33 11.09 24.71
N GLU A 252 -12.30 12.00 24.81
CA GLU A 252 -13.70 11.71 24.48
C GLU A 252 -13.88 11.36 23.00
N TYR A 253 -13.20 12.09 22.12
CA TYR A 253 -13.25 11.82 20.69
C TYR A 253 -12.68 10.44 20.35
N VAL A 254 -11.51 10.06 20.89
CA VAL A 254 -10.92 8.73 20.71
C VAL A 254 -11.88 7.65 21.18
N ARG A 255 -12.51 7.80 22.35
CA ARG A 255 -13.50 6.84 22.86
C ARG A 255 -14.69 6.68 21.90
N SER A 256 -15.16 7.78 21.32
CA SER A 256 -16.25 7.73 20.35
C SER A 256 -15.87 6.96 19.05
N LEU A 257 -14.60 7.05 18.64
CA LEU A 257 -14.08 6.29 17.50
C LEU A 257 -13.95 4.80 17.84
N GLU A 258 -13.51 4.46 19.06
CA GLU A 258 -13.47 3.08 19.55
C GLU A 258 -14.86 2.46 19.57
N GLU A 259 -15.85 3.13 20.16
CA GLU A 259 -17.24 2.64 20.23
C GLU A 259 -17.84 2.38 18.83
N ARG A 260 -17.57 3.28 17.87
CA ARG A 260 -18.00 3.10 16.48
C ARG A 260 -17.31 1.93 15.80
N GLY A 261 -15.99 1.84 15.91
CA GLY A 261 -15.20 0.78 15.28
C GLY A 261 -15.52 -0.60 15.85
N ASP A 262 -15.61 -0.72 17.17
CA ASP A 262 -15.92 -1.99 17.84
C ASP A 262 -17.33 -2.48 17.46
N ALA A 263 -18.30 -1.57 17.33
CA ALA A 263 -19.65 -1.92 16.86
C ALA A 263 -19.69 -2.39 15.40
N GLU A 264 -18.89 -1.79 14.52
CA GLU A 264 -18.77 -2.23 13.11
C GLU A 264 -18.14 -3.63 13.02
N VAL A 265 -17.10 -3.90 13.81
CA VAL A 265 -16.48 -5.24 13.90
C VAL A 265 -17.50 -6.27 14.38
N ASP A 266 -18.22 -6.02 15.47
CA ASP A 266 -19.22 -6.93 16.01
C ASP A 266 -20.32 -7.28 14.98
N ILE A 267 -20.76 -6.30 14.18
CA ILE A 267 -21.73 -6.52 13.11
C ILE A 267 -21.15 -7.40 12.00
N ASN A 268 -19.94 -7.10 11.55
CA ASN A 268 -19.26 -7.89 10.51
C ASN A 268 -19.01 -9.33 10.98
N ASP A 269 -18.59 -9.51 12.22
CA ASP A 269 -18.40 -10.82 12.84
C ASP A 269 -19.72 -11.60 12.96
N ALA A 270 -20.80 -10.92 13.34
CA ALA A 270 -22.13 -11.52 13.37
C ALA A 270 -22.60 -11.90 11.95
N MET A 271 -22.35 -11.06 10.95
CA MET A 271 -22.69 -11.35 9.55
C MET A 271 -21.86 -12.50 8.98
N ALA A 272 -20.57 -12.57 9.28
CA ALA A 272 -19.70 -13.68 8.86
C ALA A 272 -20.11 -15.03 9.51
N LYS A 273 -20.64 -14.99 10.74
CA LYS A 273 -21.19 -16.17 11.44
C LYS A 273 -22.57 -16.59 10.92
N ILE A 274 -23.30 -15.71 10.22
CA ILE A 274 -24.53 -16.05 9.51
C ILE A 274 -24.13 -16.63 8.15
N ASP A 275 -23.77 -17.91 8.16
CA ASP A 275 -23.39 -18.68 6.97
C ASP A 275 -24.41 -18.51 5.83
N GLY A 276 -23.93 -18.16 4.64
CA GLY A 276 -24.71 -18.07 3.42
C GLY A 276 -25.46 -19.38 3.11
N ASP A 277 -24.94 -20.51 3.57
CA ASP A 277 -25.59 -21.82 3.47
C ASP A 277 -26.80 -21.96 4.41
N ALA A 278 -26.82 -21.31 5.57
CA ALA A 278 -27.99 -21.28 6.46
C ALA A 278 -29.12 -20.44 5.87
N ILE A 279 -28.77 -19.32 5.22
CA ILE A 279 -29.72 -18.47 4.49
C ILE A 279 -30.22 -19.21 3.23
N ALA A 280 -29.34 -19.85 2.46
CA ALA A 280 -29.70 -20.63 1.29
C ALA A 280 -30.58 -21.85 1.66
N ALA A 281 -30.28 -22.55 2.75
CA ALA A 281 -31.08 -23.66 3.25
C ALA A 281 -32.48 -23.22 3.74
N GLU A 282 -32.61 -22.08 4.42
CA GLU A 282 -33.92 -21.51 4.75
C GLU A 282 -34.67 -21.01 3.49
N PHE A 283 -33.96 -20.47 2.49
CA PHE A 283 -34.55 -20.05 1.23
C PHE A 283 -35.05 -21.24 0.38
N GLU A 284 -34.28 -22.33 0.29
CA GLU A 284 -34.72 -23.58 -0.35
C GLU A 284 -35.90 -24.23 0.39
N LYS A 285 -35.90 -24.20 1.72
CA LYS A 285 -37.00 -24.69 2.56
C LYS A 285 -38.26 -23.84 2.38
N TYR A 286 -38.11 -22.53 2.18
CA TYR A 286 -39.20 -21.61 1.83
C TYR A 286 -39.76 -21.88 0.42
N LEU A 287 -38.90 -22.10 -0.58
CA LEU A 287 -39.31 -22.45 -1.95
C LEU A 287 -39.96 -23.85 -2.01
N ARG A 288 -39.48 -24.83 -1.25
CA ARG A 288 -40.12 -26.15 -1.09
C ARG A 288 -41.53 -26.07 -0.49
N ARG A 289 -41.78 -25.12 0.41
CA ARG A 289 -43.13 -24.87 0.98
C ARG A 289 -44.09 -24.28 -0.05
N ARG A 290 -43.60 -23.50 -1.03
CA ARG A 290 -44.43 -22.93 -2.11
C ARG A 290 -44.57 -23.83 -3.35
N GLY A 291 -43.56 -24.66 -3.65
CA GLY A 291 -43.55 -25.56 -4.81
C GLY A 291 -44.46 -26.79 -4.70
N ARG A 292 -45.17 -26.98 -3.57
CA ARG A 292 -46.13 -28.08 -3.36
C ARG A 292 -47.59 -27.62 -3.33
N GLY A 293 -47.87 -26.43 -3.85
CA GLY A 293 -49.21 -25.87 -4.05
C GLY A 293 -49.57 -25.66 -5.51
N GLY A 294 -49.22 -26.60 -6.39
CA GLY A 294 -49.82 -26.68 -7.73
C GLY A 294 -51.17 -27.37 -7.66
N PHE A 295 -52.25 -26.60 -7.54
CA PHE A 295 -53.60 -27.09 -7.82
C PHE A 295 -53.84 -27.00 -9.34
N GLY A 296 -53.76 -28.16 -9.99
CA GLY A 296 -54.50 -28.41 -11.22
C GLY A 296 -55.93 -28.82 -10.86
N LEU A 297 -56.89 -27.98 -11.24
CA LEU A 297 -58.16 -28.28 -11.91
C LEU A 297 -58.87 -26.96 -12.21
#